data_AF-G9Y4M4-F1
#
_entry.id   AF-G9Y4M4-F1
#
_cell.length_a   1.000
_cell.length_b   1.000
_cell.length_c   1.000
_cell.angle_alpha   90.00
_cell.angle_beta   90.00
_cell.angle_gamma   90.00
#
_symmetry.space_group_name_H-M   'P 1'
#
loop_
_entity.id
_entity.type
_entity.pdbx_description
1 polymer ?
#
loop_
_entity_poly.entity_id
_entity_poly.type
_entity_poly.pdbx_seq_one_letter_code
_entity_poly.pdbx_strand_id
1 'polypeptide(L)' 'RLNDISEEDAKAEGVSPSAHTITPPEAVYRVGFGELWRSIYGDENWEKNPWVWVIEFKRVQEQSNV' A
#
# COMPACT_ATOMS: atom_id res chain seq x y z
N ARG A 1 3.33 -1.76 11.94
CA ARG A 1 3.78 -0.37 11.69
C ARG A 1 3.73 -0.12 10.18
N LEU A 2 3.93 1.12 9.72
CA LEU A 2 3.90 1.46 8.29
C LEU A 2 4.66 0.46 7.39
N ASN A 3 5.90 0.15 7.77
CA ASN A 3 6.78 -0.70 6.95
C ASN A 3 6.55 -2.20 7.14
N ASP A 4 5.60 -2.58 8.02
CA ASP A 4 5.21 -3.98 8.27
C ASP A 4 4.02 -4.42 7.39
N ILE A 5 3.62 -3.59 6.43
CA ILE A 5 2.55 -3.92 5.47
C ILE A 5 2.90 -5.20 4.70
N SER A 6 1.92 -6.09 4.54
CA SER A 6 2.10 -7.31 3.75
C SER A 6 2.05 -7.02 2.25
N GLU A 7 2.51 -7.97 1.43
CA GLU A 7 2.39 -7.85 -0.04
C GLU A 7 0.93 -7.85 -0.49
N GLU A 8 0.08 -8.64 0.18
CA GLU A 8 -1.35 -8.71 -0.10
C GLU A 8 -2.07 -7.41 0.27
N ASP A 9 -1.73 -6.82 1.42
CA ASP A 9 -2.28 -5.53 1.84
C ASP A 9 -1.82 -4.42 0.90
N ALA A 10 -0.52 -4.36 0.56
CA ALA A 10 -0.01 -3.37 -0.39
C ALA A 10 -0.71 -3.47 -1.76
N LYS A 11 -1.00 -4.70 -2.21
CA LYS A 11 -1.79 -4.93 -3.42
C LYS A 11 -3.26 -4.51 -3.25
N ALA A 12 -3.87 -4.71 -2.08
CA ALA A 12 -5.24 -4.32 -1.77
C ALA A 12 -5.41 -2.79 -1.68
N GLU A 13 -4.38 -2.06 -1.26
CA GLU A 13 -4.31 -0.59 -1.34
C GLU A 13 -4.38 -0.07 -2.80
N GLY A 14 -4.16 -0.94 -3.79
CA GLY A 14 -4.26 -0.61 -5.20
C GLY A 14 -3.01 0.08 -5.76
N VAL A 15 -1.85 -0.10 -5.13
CA VAL A 15 -0.57 0.44 -5.61
C VAL A 15 -0.11 -0.25 -6.89
N SER A 16 0.65 0.48 -7.71
CA SER A 16 1.33 -0.13 -8.85
C SER A 16 2.52 -0.97 -8.38
N PRO A 17 2.79 -2.13 -8.99
CA PRO A 17 3.98 -2.90 -8.66
C PRO A 17 5.25 -2.15 -9.06
N SER A 18 6.32 -2.32 -8.28
CA SER A 18 7.65 -1.78 -8.58
C SER A 18 8.11 -2.19 -9.99
N ALA A 19 8.66 -1.22 -10.72
CA ALA A 19 9.26 -1.44 -12.04
C ALA A 19 10.73 -1.86 -11.96
N HIS A 20 11.31 -1.95 -10.75
CA HIS A 20 12.71 -2.29 -10.56
C HIS A 20 12.95 -3.79 -10.78
N THR A 21 13.83 -4.13 -11.73
CA THR A 21 14.21 -5.51 -12.05
C THR A 21 14.91 -6.26 -10.92
N ILE A 22 15.43 -5.52 -9.92
CA ILE A 22 16.06 -6.10 -8.72
C ILE A 22 15.03 -6.48 -7.65
N THR A 23 13.79 -5.98 -7.73
CA THR A 23 12.75 -6.29 -6.76
C THR A 23 12.28 -7.73 -6.96
N PRO A 24 12.33 -8.57 -5.92
CA PRO A 24 11.86 -9.93 -6.06
C PRO A 24 10.32 -9.95 -6.24
N PRO A 25 9.77 -10.92 -7.00
CA PRO A 25 8.34 -10.95 -7.35
C PRO A 25 7.39 -10.91 -6.15
N GLU A 26 7.79 -11.44 -5.00
CA GLU A 26 7.03 -11.47 -3.75
C GLU A 26 7.05 -10.16 -2.94
N ALA A 27 7.68 -9.12 -3.47
CA ALA A 27 7.83 -7.81 -2.82
C ALA A 27 7.46 -6.62 -3.73
N VAL A 28 6.95 -6.88 -4.94
CA VAL A 28 6.75 -5.82 -5.95
C VAL A 28 5.75 -4.76 -5.50
N TYR A 29 4.66 -5.17 -4.83
CA TYR A 29 3.66 -4.24 -4.32
C TYR A 29 4.13 -3.56 -3.04
N ARG A 30 4.83 -4.25 -2.13
CA ARG A 30 5.43 -3.60 -0.95
C ARG A 30 6.42 -2.51 -1.32
N VAL A 31 7.26 -2.75 -2.33
CA VAL A 31 8.20 -1.73 -2.82
C VAL A 31 7.44 -0.57 -3.47
N GLY A 32 6.45 -0.85 -4.32
CA GLY A 32 5.60 0.19 -4.92
C GLY A 32 4.83 1.03 -3.89
N PHE A 33 4.34 0.41 -2.83
CA PHE A 33 3.71 1.10 -1.70
C PHE A 33 4.69 2.05 -1.00
N GLY A 34 5.93 1.61 -0.77
CA GLY A 34 6.96 2.45 -0.18
C GLY A 34 7.32 3.65 -1.04
N GLU A 35 7.42 3.47 -2.36
CA GLU A 35 7.64 4.57 -3.32
C GLU A 35 6.49 5.57 -3.30
N LEU A 36 5.25 5.09 -3.35
CA LEU A 36 4.06 5.94 -3.28
C LEU A 36 4.03 6.72 -1.96
N TRP A 37 4.26 6.05 -0.83
CA TRP A 37 4.27 6.70 0.47
C TRP A 37 5.30 7.82 0.55
N ARG A 38 6.54 7.55 0.12
CA ARG A 38 7.62 8.56 0.08
C ARG A 38 7.28 9.72 -0.84
N SER A 39 6.60 9.47 -1.97
CA SER A 39 6.17 10.54 -2.88
C SER A 39 5.16 11.51 -2.25
N ILE A 40 4.34 11.03 -1.30
CA ILE A 40 3.30 11.81 -0.63
C ILE A 40 3.85 12.49 0.63
N TYR A 41 4.65 11.76 1.43
CA TYR A 41 5.04 12.19 2.79
C TYR A 41 6.55 12.44 2.96
N GLY A 42 7.36 12.21 1.92
CA GLY A 42 8.82 12.29 1.97
C GLY A 42 9.49 11.06 2.57
N ASP A 43 10.78 10.89 2.24
CA ASP A 43 11.61 9.77 2.70
C ASP A 43 11.73 9.71 4.23
N GLU A 44 11.82 10.86 4.88
CA GLU A 44 11.92 10.96 6.34
C GLU A 44 10.71 10.34 7.08
N ASN A 45 9.52 10.34 6.48
CA ASN A 45 8.33 9.74 7.08
C ASN A 45 8.30 8.23 6.93
N TRP A 46 8.89 7.70 5.85
CA TRP A 46 9.07 6.26 5.69
C TRP A 46 10.03 5.69 6.74
N GLU A 47 11.14 6.40 6.99
CA GLU A 47 12.14 5.99 7.98
C GLU A 47 11.63 6.04 9.42
N LYS A 48 10.77 7.02 9.74
CA LYS A 48 10.12 7.13 11.07
C LYS A 48 9.22 5.94 11.42
N ASN A 49 8.80 5.15 10.42
CA ASN A 49 7.95 3.97 10.58
C ASN A 49 6.77 4.18 11.57
N PRO A 50 5.89 5.17 11.31
CA PRO A 50 4.84 5.56 12.24
C PRO A 50 3.81 4.45 12.48
N TRP A 51 3.00 4.62 13.52
CA TRP A 51 1.76 3.88 13.66
C TRP A 51 0.76 4.39 12.62
N VAL A 52 0.18 3.46 11.87
CA VAL A 52 -0.86 3.73 10.89
C VAL A 52 -2.09 2.91 11.23
N TRP A 53 -3.25 3.42 10.86
CA TRP A 53 -4.51 2.68 10.96
C TRP A 53 -4.68 1.83 9.71
N VAL A 54 -4.97 0.55 9.90
CA VAL A 54 -5.38 -0.36 8.82
C VAL A 54 -6.91 -0.34 8.77
N ILE A 55 -7.49 -0.02 7.62
CA ILE A 55 -8.94 0.04 7.45
C ILE A 55 -9.34 -0.83 6.26
N GLU A 56 -10.17 -1.85 6.50
CA GLU A 56 -10.71 -2.72 5.47
C GLU A 56 -12.14 -2.29 5.11
N PHE A 57 -12.44 -2.22 3.82
CA PHE A 57 -13.78 -1.88 3.33
C PHE A 57 -14.27 -2.91 2.33
N LYS A 58 -15.59 -3.16 2.35
CA LYS A 58 -16.28 -3.95 1.34
C LYS A 58 -17.24 -3.06 0.58
N ARG A 59 -17.19 -3.12 -0.76
CA ARG A 59 -18.17 -2.42 -1.60
C ARG A 59 -19.57 -2.94 -1.29
N VAL A 60 -20.46 -2.04 -0.88
CA VAL A 60 -21.90 -2.33 -0.80
C VAL A 60 -22.51 -2.21 -2.20
N GLN A 61 -23.43 -3.12 -2.53
CA GLN A 61 -24.22 -2.99 -3.74
C GLN A 61 -25.21 -1.82 -3.55
N GLU A 62 -25.32 -0.97 -4.56
CA GLU A 62 -26.26 0.15 -4.56
C GLU A 62 -27.67 -0.40 -4.31
N GLN A 63 -28.36 0.11 -3.29
CA GLN A 63 -29.77 -0.21 -3.12
C GLN A 63 -30.53 0.54 -4.20
N SER A 64 -30.86 -0.16 -5.28
CA SER A 64 -31.83 0.30 -6.25
C SER A 64 -33.18 0.41 -5.55
N ASN A 65 -33.54 1.61 -5.07
CA ASN A 65 -34.91 1.89 -4.68
C ASN A 65 -35.73 1.97 -5.98
N VAL A 66 -36.31 0.82 -6.36
CA VAL A 66 -37.36 0.75 -7.38
C VAL A 66 -38.65 1.32 -6.78
#